data_AF-A0A2G2E1T0-F1
#
_entry.id   AF-A0A2G2E1T0-F1
#
_cell.length_a   1.000
_cell.length_b   1.000
_cell.length_c   1.000
_cell.angle_alpha   90.00
_cell.angle_beta   90.00
_cell.angle_gamma   90.00
#
_symmetry.space_group_name_H-M   'P 1'
#
loop_
_entity.id
_entity.type
_entity.pdbx_description
1 polymer ?
#
loop_
_entity_poly.entity_id
_entity_poly.type
_entity_poly.pdbx_seq_one_letter_code
_entity_poly.pdbx_strand_id
1 'polypeptide(L)'
;MTSTLPSFLIIAFSIFLPASLFGCHLVTLTETAVVNNGNGTYSYTFDVCVGTEDTYGFYLSFTGANLISNTASATGPTTGNTIFASVPAISGTGDIEYGDWDNSLGTIFSGINNDCVSLTFTFDGPISDATLGGTQLSFLPPLGCAAITVPTTSCFIGTYTLSITTDDFGGESTWEFVDQFTGLTESSGGPYASNSTFTEVICLPSGCYNFVMLDAFGDGICCAEGAGSYSVLDNTSTVVASGGSFTFSETTVLPCVVLAIDLASFDVRTQDRVNIIEWNVASQEDNDYFRIERSENLQDWSLVETVGGVGTTNEEFSYLVRDIGFNQRINYYRLVQVDFDGTAETFAPKSIDNTMFGKAIIRKTNYLGQIVDNSYSGLVIEFYSDGSFKRNYQQ
;
A
#
# COMPACT_ATOMS: atom_id res chain seq x y z
N MET A 1 24.93 -23.35 1.78
CA MET A 1 25.17 -22.84 0.42
C MET A 1 24.50 -21.49 0.37
N THR A 2 25.32 -20.45 0.31
CA THR A 2 24.90 -19.05 0.18
C THR A 2 24.37 -18.81 -1.24
N SER A 3 23.19 -18.21 -1.38
CA SER A 3 22.83 -17.46 -2.59
C SER A 3 22.16 -16.15 -2.17
N THR A 4 23.00 -15.13 -2.02
CA THR A 4 22.64 -13.72 -2.05
C THR A 4 22.23 -13.35 -3.47
N LEU A 5 21.14 -12.62 -3.64
CA LEU A 5 20.90 -11.79 -4.83
C LEU A 5 20.94 -10.32 -4.39
N PRO A 6 21.85 -9.49 -4.91
CA PRO A 6 21.77 -8.04 -4.81
C PRO A 6 21.09 -7.49 -6.07
N SER A 7 20.19 -6.51 -5.91
CA SER A 7 19.74 -5.66 -7.02
C SER A 7 20.09 -4.23 -6.67
N PHE A 8 21.28 -3.81 -7.07
CA PHE A 8 21.68 -2.40 -7.13
C PHE A 8 21.38 -1.90 -8.54
N LEU A 9 20.62 -0.81 -8.65
CA LEU A 9 20.68 0.04 -9.84
C LEU A 9 21.58 1.23 -9.51
N ILE A 10 22.83 1.17 -9.95
CA ILE A 10 23.76 2.30 -9.99
C ILE A 10 23.69 2.85 -11.41
N ILE A 11 23.20 4.06 -11.60
CA ILE A 11 23.39 4.81 -12.85
C ILE A 11 24.48 5.85 -12.60
N ALA A 12 25.69 5.56 -13.06
CA ALA A 12 26.77 6.53 -13.20
C ALA A 12 27.14 6.64 -14.68
N PHE A 13 27.02 7.83 -15.25
CA PHE A 13 27.63 8.15 -16.55
C PHE A 13 28.79 9.12 -16.34
N SER A 14 29.99 8.73 -16.79
CA SER A 14 31.16 9.60 -16.88
C SER A 14 31.42 9.95 -18.34
N ILE A 15 31.59 11.24 -18.66
CA ILE A 15 32.16 11.69 -19.94
C ILE A 15 33.58 12.21 -19.66
N PHE A 16 34.59 11.59 -20.29
CA PHE A 16 35.97 12.06 -20.25
C PHE A 16 36.19 13.21 -21.24
N LEU A 17 36.71 14.34 -20.77
CA LEU A 17 37.58 15.26 -21.52
C LEU A 17 38.69 15.76 -20.57
N PRO A 18 39.95 15.89 -21.02
CA PRO A 18 41.04 16.27 -20.14
C PRO A 18 41.05 17.80 -19.99
N ALA A 19 40.59 18.29 -18.84
CA ALA A 19 40.93 19.62 -18.38
C ALA A 19 40.89 19.64 -16.85
N SER A 20 42.07 19.67 -16.26
CA SER A 20 42.27 20.07 -14.87
C SER A 20 41.51 21.37 -14.58
N LEU A 21 40.61 21.32 -13.59
CA LEU A 21 40.24 22.36 -12.60
C LEU A 21 38.75 22.65 -12.33
N PHE A 22 37.77 22.04 -13.01
CA PHE A 22 36.35 22.30 -12.65
C PHE A 22 35.48 21.06 -12.88
N GLY A 23 35.40 20.17 -11.87
CA GLY A 23 34.44 19.07 -11.84
C GLY A 23 33.19 19.48 -11.04
N CYS A 24 32.00 19.15 -11.54
CA CYS A 24 30.77 19.30 -10.75
C CYS A 24 30.80 18.28 -9.59
N HIS A 25 30.43 18.71 -8.38
CA HIS A 25 30.39 17.85 -7.19
C HIS A 25 29.44 16.65 -7.43
N LEU A 26 29.89 15.43 -7.13
CA LEU A 26 29.07 14.22 -7.32
C LEU A 26 28.20 14.03 -6.08
N VAL A 27 26.89 14.21 -6.20
CA VAL A 27 25.91 13.81 -5.18
C VAL A 27 24.97 12.80 -5.82
N THR A 28 24.71 11.69 -5.14
CA THR A 28 23.82 10.63 -5.62
C THR A 28 22.59 10.54 -4.75
N LEU A 29 21.41 10.45 -5.36
CA LEU A 29 20.15 10.12 -4.71
C LEU A 29 19.82 8.66 -5.02
N THR A 30 19.61 7.85 -3.98
CA THR A 30 19.20 6.45 -4.11
C THR A 30 17.97 6.22 -3.27
N GLU A 31 16.86 5.81 -3.86
CA GLU A 31 15.73 5.33 -3.06
C GLU A 31 16.08 3.99 -2.40
N THR A 32 15.85 3.88 -1.09
CA THR A 32 16.19 2.69 -0.30
C THR A 32 14.98 1.99 0.33
N ALA A 33 13.83 2.67 0.46
CA ALA A 33 12.59 2.03 0.88
C ALA A 33 11.35 2.83 0.44
N VAL A 34 10.21 2.15 0.29
CA VAL A 34 8.88 2.79 0.22
C VAL A 34 7.89 1.98 1.07
N VAL A 35 6.95 2.67 1.72
CA VAL A 35 5.91 2.10 2.59
C VAL A 35 4.57 2.75 2.24
N ASN A 36 3.60 1.97 1.78
CA ASN A 36 2.20 2.42 1.79
C ASN A 36 1.70 2.35 3.24
N ASN A 37 1.30 3.49 3.81
CA ASN A 37 0.89 3.58 5.21
C ASN A 37 -0.58 3.18 5.45
N GLY A 38 -1.32 2.72 4.41
CA GLY A 38 -2.68 2.19 4.56
C GLY A 38 -3.73 3.24 4.91
N ASN A 39 -3.47 4.51 4.61
CA ASN A 39 -4.39 5.62 4.86
C ASN A 39 -4.38 6.64 3.70
N GLY A 40 -4.05 6.17 2.49
CA GLY A 40 -3.83 7.01 1.31
C GLY A 40 -2.51 7.78 1.34
N THR A 41 -1.57 7.44 2.23
CA THR A 41 -0.25 8.09 2.31
C THR A 41 0.89 7.11 2.08
N TYR A 42 1.99 7.60 1.50
CA TYR A 42 3.15 6.80 1.09
C TYR A 42 4.43 7.38 1.68
N SER A 43 5.23 6.57 2.38
CA SER A 43 6.52 6.96 2.94
C SER A 43 7.68 6.44 2.09
N TYR A 44 8.53 7.32 1.57
CA TYR A 44 9.71 7.01 0.76
C TYR A 44 10.98 7.31 1.56
N THR A 45 11.95 6.41 1.57
CA THR A 45 13.28 6.61 2.14
C THR A 45 14.31 6.72 1.03
N PHE A 46 15.13 7.76 1.08
CA PHE A 46 16.21 8.00 0.14
C PHE A 46 17.55 8.14 0.87
N ASP A 47 18.57 7.48 0.35
CA ASP A 47 19.97 7.71 0.69
C ASP A 47 20.54 8.78 -0.25
N VAL A 48 20.96 9.90 0.34
CA VAL A 48 21.72 10.95 -0.34
C VAL A 48 23.18 10.78 0.04
N CYS A 49 24.02 10.39 -0.92
CA CYS A 49 25.45 10.24 -0.69
C CYS A 49 26.23 11.36 -1.39
N VAL A 50 27.16 11.95 -0.66
CA VAL A 50 28.08 12.96 -1.17
C VAL A 50 29.37 12.25 -1.56
N GLY A 51 29.79 12.42 -2.82
CA GLY A 51 31.07 11.93 -3.36
C GLY A 51 32.25 12.71 -2.81
N THR A 52 33.39 12.78 -3.51
CA THR A 52 34.67 13.21 -2.91
C THR A 52 34.83 14.70 -2.53
N GLU A 53 33.81 15.54 -2.73
CA GLU A 53 33.87 17.00 -2.50
C GLU A 53 32.83 17.42 -1.45
N ASP A 54 33.18 18.40 -0.60
CA ASP A 54 32.32 18.86 0.49
C ASP A 54 31.12 19.69 -0.02
N THR A 55 29.94 19.58 0.61
CA THR A 55 28.77 20.41 0.27
C THR A 55 28.17 21.12 1.49
N TYR A 56 27.55 22.29 1.24
CA TYR A 56 26.80 23.06 2.25
C TYR A 56 25.34 22.62 2.36
N GLY A 57 24.83 21.93 1.34
CA GLY A 57 23.48 21.43 1.31
C GLY A 57 23.02 20.94 -0.06
N PHE A 58 21.83 20.35 -0.07
CA PHE A 58 21.10 19.90 -1.26
C PHE A 58 19.62 20.24 -1.13
N TYR A 59 18.89 20.21 -2.23
CA TYR A 59 17.44 20.24 -2.25
C TYR A 59 16.88 19.03 -2.98
N LEU A 60 15.70 18.57 -2.57
CA LEU A 60 14.96 17.47 -3.19
C LEU A 60 13.62 17.98 -3.70
N SER A 61 13.36 17.81 -4.98
CA SER A 61 12.08 18.13 -5.62
C SER A 61 11.29 16.85 -5.86
N PHE A 62 9.98 16.90 -5.65
CA PHE A 62 9.08 15.75 -5.86
C PHE A 62 7.90 16.17 -6.74
N THR A 63 7.42 15.24 -7.56
CA THR A 63 6.20 15.42 -8.37
C THR A 63 5.22 14.27 -8.15
N GLY A 64 3.95 14.46 -8.45
CA GLY A 64 2.92 13.41 -8.40
C GLY A 64 2.08 13.39 -7.12
N ALA A 65 2.62 13.81 -5.97
CA ALA A 65 1.89 13.87 -4.71
C ALA A 65 2.35 15.04 -3.81
N ASN A 66 1.54 15.42 -2.82
CA ASN A 66 1.87 16.44 -1.84
C ASN A 66 2.58 15.83 -0.63
N LEU A 67 3.64 16.49 -0.17
CA LEU A 67 4.36 16.10 1.04
C LEU A 67 3.51 16.36 2.29
N ILE A 68 3.35 15.33 3.12
CA ILE A 68 2.68 15.35 4.43
C ILE A 68 3.67 15.57 5.57
N SER A 69 4.76 14.80 5.60
CA SER A 69 5.76 14.86 6.68
C SER A 69 7.13 14.37 6.23
N ASN A 70 8.18 14.69 6.99
CA ASN A 70 9.49 14.08 6.84
C ASN A 70 10.07 13.70 8.21
N THR A 71 10.89 12.64 8.26
CA THR A 71 11.61 12.25 9.47
C THR A 71 13.09 12.50 9.22
N ALA A 72 13.60 13.60 9.75
CA ALA A 72 15.03 13.91 9.69
C ALA A 72 15.79 13.12 10.76
N SER A 73 15.98 11.81 10.56
CA SER A 73 16.99 11.06 11.32
C SER A 73 18.17 10.72 10.41
N ALA A 74 19.12 11.65 10.31
CA ALA A 74 20.38 11.39 9.64
C ALA A 74 21.14 10.31 10.41
N THR A 75 21.15 9.08 9.88
CA THR A 75 21.97 7.98 10.41
C THR A 75 23.22 7.85 9.54
N GLY A 76 24.10 8.85 9.67
CA GLY A 76 25.42 8.85 9.05
C GLY A 76 26.48 9.31 10.06
N PRO A 77 27.79 9.18 9.75
CA PRO A 77 28.88 9.65 10.61
C PRO A 77 29.01 11.19 10.56
N THR A 78 27.89 11.92 10.65
CA THR A 78 27.90 13.38 10.73
C THR A 78 28.47 13.77 12.08
N THR A 79 29.63 14.40 12.08
CA THR A 79 30.27 14.89 13.30
C THR A 79 29.46 16.07 13.83
N GLY A 80 28.49 15.80 14.72
CA GLY A 80 28.04 16.76 15.73
C GLY A 80 27.02 17.84 15.34
N ASN A 81 26.34 17.80 14.19
CA ASN A 81 25.35 18.82 13.84
C ASN A 81 23.94 18.23 13.65
N THR A 82 22.99 18.66 14.47
CA THR A 82 21.55 18.47 14.29
C THR A 82 21.09 19.26 13.06
N ILE A 83 20.61 18.55 12.04
CA ILE A 83 20.11 19.14 10.79
C ILE A 83 18.66 19.59 11.03
N PHE A 84 18.35 20.86 10.75
CA PHE A 84 16.99 21.38 10.77
C PHE A 84 16.45 21.40 9.34
N ALA A 85 15.47 20.55 9.03
CA ALA A 85 14.63 20.76 7.86
C ALA A 85 13.79 22.02 8.10
N SER A 86 13.96 23.05 7.28
CA SER A 86 12.96 24.13 7.26
C SER A 86 11.72 23.63 6.51
N VAL A 87 10.54 23.73 7.11
CA VAL A 87 9.26 23.16 6.61
C VAL A 87 8.26 24.30 6.39
N PRO A 88 7.41 24.32 5.33
CA PRO A 88 7.55 23.72 3.99
C PRO A 88 7.17 24.66 2.82
N ALA A 89 7.46 24.25 1.58
CA ALA A 89 6.74 24.73 0.40
C ALA A 89 5.31 24.14 0.37
N ILE A 90 4.32 25.03 0.31
CA ILE A 90 2.90 24.70 0.19
C ILE A 90 2.59 24.61 -1.32
N SER A 91 2.02 23.48 -1.74
CA SER A 91 1.41 23.17 -3.05
C SER A 91 2.30 22.73 -4.22
N GLY A 92 2.06 21.48 -4.68
CA GLY A 92 2.15 21.01 -6.07
C GLY A 92 3.54 20.74 -6.68
N THR A 93 4.55 21.48 -6.26
CA THR A 93 5.97 21.31 -6.63
C THR A 93 6.79 21.93 -5.50
N GLY A 94 7.37 21.10 -4.64
CA GLY A 94 8.06 21.54 -3.43
C GLY A 94 9.49 21.04 -3.40
N ASP A 95 10.44 21.97 -3.31
CA ASP A 95 11.84 21.67 -3.02
C ASP A 95 12.02 21.57 -1.50
N ILE A 96 12.60 20.48 -1.00
CA ILE A 96 12.99 20.31 0.41
C ILE A 96 14.49 20.58 0.52
N GLU A 97 14.86 21.70 1.14
CA GLU A 97 16.24 22.10 1.34
C GLU A 97 16.84 21.49 2.62
N TYR A 98 18.00 20.84 2.47
CA TYR A 98 18.84 20.31 3.55
C TYR A 98 20.21 20.98 3.48
N GLY A 99 20.50 21.94 4.36
CA GLY A 99 21.81 22.61 4.37
C GLY A 99 21.93 23.84 5.27
N ASP A 100 23.13 24.42 5.28
CA ASP A 100 23.45 25.75 5.82
C ASP A 100 23.62 26.71 4.64
N TRP A 101 22.50 27.35 4.27
CA TRP A 101 22.44 28.22 3.10
C TRP A 101 23.01 29.62 3.33
N ASP A 102 23.22 30.02 4.60
CA ASP A 102 23.83 31.30 4.95
C ASP A 102 25.36 31.19 5.16
N ASN A 103 25.89 29.96 5.10
CA ASN A 103 27.32 29.64 5.18
C ASN A 103 27.95 30.11 6.50
N SER A 104 27.17 30.10 7.58
CA SER A 104 27.62 30.50 8.92
C SER A 104 28.28 29.38 9.72
N LEU A 105 28.06 28.12 9.34
CA LEU A 105 28.47 26.91 10.07
C LEU A 105 29.57 26.09 9.38
N GLY A 106 29.93 26.40 8.12
CA GLY A 106 30.95 25.67 7.36
C GLY A 106 30.40 24.46 6.59
N THR A 107 31.29 23.58 6.10
CA THR A 107 30.90 22.40 5.31
C THR A 107 30.11 21.40 6.17
N ILE A 108 28.94 20.96 5.68
CA ILE A 108 28.02 20.08 6.42
C ILE A 108 28.23 18.61 6.06
N PHE A 109 28.47 18.33 4.78
CA PHE A 109 28.76 17.00 4.28
C PHE A 109 30.21 16.95 3.82
N SER A 110 31.01 16.04 4.37
CA SER A 110 32.39 15.89 3.92
C SER A 110 32.52 14.81 2.87
N GLY A 111 33.03 15.20 1.71
CA GLY A 111 33.19 14.26 0.62
C GLY A 111 34.34 13.26 0.80
N ILE A 112 35.28 13.57 1.70
CA ILE A 112 36.46 12.74 1.99
C ILE A 112 36.06 11.37 2.58
N ASN A 113 34.90 11.29 3.24
CA ASN A 113 34.41 10.07 3.90
C ASN A 113 33.28 9.36 3.14
N ASN A 114 32.85 9.89 1.98
CA ASN A 114 31.69 9.40 1.22
C ASN A 114 30.43 9.29 2.09
N ASP A 115 30.13 10.37 2.81
CA ASP A 115 29.04 10.43 3.78
C ASP A 115 27.68 10.28 3.08
N CYS A 116 26.85 9.37 3.60
CA CYS A 116 25.48 9.17 3.16
C CYS A 116 24.51 9.56 4.28
N VAL A 117 23.37 10.14 3.89
CA VAL A 117 22.26 10.43 4.78
C VAL A 117 20.98 9.77 4.28
N SER A 118 20.36 8.96 5.11
CA SER A 118 19.03 8.39 4.84
C SER A 118 17.94 9.34 5.31
N LEU A 119 16.99 9.66 4.44
CA LEU A 119 15.89 10.59 4.68
C LEU A 119 14.56 9.95 4.31
N THR A 120 13.57 10.00 5.22
CA THR A 120 12.23 9.45 4.96
C THR A 120 11.20 10.58 4.82
N PHE A 121 10.39 10.52 3.77
CA PHE A 121 9.34 11.50 3.41
C PHE A 121 8.01 10.80 3.25
N THR A 122 6.92 11.37 3.76
CA THR A 122 5.56 10.85 3.63
C THR A 122 4.71 11.77 2.77
N PHE A 123 3.98 11.24 1.80
CA PHE A 123 3.15 11.97 0.83
C PHE A 123 1.69 11.50 0.85
N ASP A 124 0.74 12.29 0.35
CA ASP A 124 -0.71 11.99 0.24
C ASP A 124 -1.10 11.17 -1.01
N GLY A 125 -0.12 10.48 -1.59
CA GLY A 125 -0.25 9.67 -2.80
C GLY A 125 1.13 9.22 -3.30
N PRO A 126 1.19 8.41 -4.36
CA PRO A 126 2.46 8.01 -4.95
C PRO A 126 3.12 9.20 -5.69
N ILE A 127 4.44 9.34 -5.53
CA ILE A 127 5.22 10.31 -6.33
C ILE A 127 5.52 9.73 -7.72
N SER A 128 5.54 10.59 -8.74
CA SER A 128 5.87 10.24 -10.13
C SER A 128 7.33 10.48 -10.50
N ASP A 129 8.02 11.35 -9.75
CA ASP A 129 9.45 11.65 -9.95
C ASP A 129 10.06 12.26 -8.68
N ALA A 130 11.36 12.07 -8.49
CA ALA A 130 12.15 12.69 -7.44
C ALA A 130 13.48 13.22 -8.01
N THR A 131 13.73 14.51 -7.83
CA THR A 131 14.90 15.20 -8.41
C THR A 131 15.80 15.76 -7.31
N LEU A 132 17.12 15.62 -7.47
CA LEU A 132 18.12 16.16 -6.55
C LEU A 132 18.81 17.38 -7.16
N GLY A 133 18.93 18.46 -6.39
CA GLY A 133 19.78 19.60 -6.73
C GLY A 133 20.57 20.13 -5.53
N GLY A 134 21.43 21.13 -5.73
CA GLY A 134 22.24 21.71 -4.66
C GLY A 134 22.95 23.02 -5.05
N THR A 135 23.44 23.77 -4.06
CA THR A 135 24.14 25.04 -4.28
C THR A 135 25.67 24.88 -4.31
N GLN A 136 26.29 25.60 -5.24
CA GLN A 136 27.75 25.71 -5.41
C GLN A 136 28.31 26.90 -4.61
N LEU A 137 29.58 26.84 -4.20
CA LEU A 137 30.38 28.05 -3.90
C LEU A 137 30.53 28.88 -5.19
N SER A 138 29.97 30.09 -5.13
CA SER A 138 30.21 31.26 -5.96
C SER A 138 30.17 31.13 -7.49
N PHE A 139 29.22 31.89 -8.03
CA PHE A 139 28.97 32.23 -9.42
C PHE A 139 30.18 32.85 -10.12
N LEU A 140 30.67 32.23 -11.20
CA LEU A 140 31.34 32.92 -12.31
C LEU A 140 30.83 32.29 -13.63
N PRO A 141 30.06 33.03 -14.46
CA PRO A 141 29.51 32.50 -15.71
C PRO A 141 30.64 32.22 -16.74
N PRO A 142 30.50 31.22 -17.65
CA PRO A 142 29.24 30.82 -18.29
C PRO A 142 28.88 29.32 -18.27
N LEU A 143 29.48 28.48 -17.44
CA LEU A 143 29.24 27.03 -17.47
C LEU A 143 28.48 26.58 -16.22
N GLY A 144 27.15 26.61 -16.30
CA GLY A 144 26.29 26.04 -15.25
C GLY A 144 26.39 24.52 -15.26
N CYS A 145 26.61 23.91 -14.09
CA CYS A 145 26.36 22.47 -13.91
C CYS A 145 24.86 22.24 -14.07
N ALA A 146 24.47 21.34 -14.97
CA ALA A 146 23.07 20.95 -15.12
C ALA A 146 22.60 20.22 -13.84
N ALA A 147 21.34 20.43 -13.45
CA ALA A 147 20.71 19.63 -12.41
C ALA A 147 20.84 18.15 -12.77
N ILE A 148 21.21 17.31 -11.80
CA ILE A 148 21.21 15.86 -12.00
C ILE A 148 19.76 15.41 -11.84
N THR A 149 19.07 15.26 -12.97
CA THR A 149 17.83 14.48 -13.02
C THR A 149 18.23 13.02 -12.88
N VAL A 150 18.07 12.45 -11.69
CA VAL A 150 18.04 10.99 -11.56
C VAL A 150 16.62 10.60 -11.94
N PRO A 151 16.36 9.93 -13.08
CA PRO A 151 15.07 9.30 -13.27
C PRO A 151 14.98 8.17 -12.24
N THR A 152 14.41 8.45 -11.08
CA THR A 152 14.05 7.39 -10.14
C THR A 152 12.76 6.78 -10.69
N THR A 153 12.90 5.79 -11.58
CA THR A 153 11.85 4.79 -11.74
C THR A 153 11.85 3.94 -10.47
N SER A 154 11.30 4.49 -9.38
CA SER A 154 11.04 3.76 -8.15
C SER A 154 9.94 2.76 -8.43
N CYS A 155 10.39 1.57 -8.82
CA CYS A 155 9.54 0.50 -9.27
C CYS A 155 9.30 -0.44 -8.11
N PHE A 156 8.28 -0.23 -7.28
CA PHE A 156 7.76 -1.31 -6.45
C PHE A 156 6.40 -0.92 -5.87
N ILE A 157 5.30 -1.50 -6.38
CA ILE A 157 4.54 -2.58 -5.74
C ILE A 157 3.81 -3.39 -6.84
N GLY A 158 4.54 -4.22 -7.59
CA GLY A 158 3.97 -4.98 -8.72
C GLY A 158 4.85 -4.87 -9.96
N THR A 159 5.90 -5.70 -10.02
CA THR A 159 6.77 -5.73 -11.20
C THR A 159 6.34 -6.85 -12.12
N TYR A 160 6.04 -6.48 -13.36
CA TYR A 160 5.85 -7.43 -14.44
C TYR A 160 7.04 -7.36 -15.39
N THR A 161 7.55 -8.52 -15.79
CA THR A 161 8.53 -8.60 -16.88
C THR A 161 7.83 -9.12 -18.12
N LEU A 162 7.72 -8.27 -19.13
CA LEU A 162 7.13 -8.62 -20.42
C LEU A 162 8.25 -8.95 -21.40
N SER A 163 8.24 -10.15 -21.95
CA SER A 163 9.08 -10.52 -23.09
C SER A 163 8.21 -10.64 -24.32
N ILE A 164 8.55 -9.90 -25.38
CA ILE A 164 7.85 -9.95 -26.68
C ILE A 164 8.85 -10.34 -27.74
N THR A 165 8.54 -11.34 -28.53
CA THR A 165 9.20 -11.64 -29.80
C THR A 165 8.26 -11.27 -30.91
N THR A 166 8.63 -10.28 -31.73
CA THR A 166 7.84 -9.83 -32.88
C THR A 166 8.07 -10.73 -34.10
N ASP A 167 7.09 -10.74 -35.01
CA ASP A 167 7.14 -11.42 -36.30
C ASP A 167 7.65 -10.48 -37.42
N ASP A 168 7.32 -10.75 -38.69
CA ASP A 168 7.78 -9.95 -39.81
C ASP A 168 7.28 -8.48 -39.74
N PHE A 169 6.23 -8.20 -38.95
CA PHE A 169 5.58 -6.90 -38.85
C PHE A 169 5.48 -6.34 -37.41
N GLY A 170 6.56 -6.43 -36.63
CA GLY A 170 6.61 -5.93 -35.25
C GLY A 170 6.20 -4.47 -34.99
N GLY A 171 6.16 -3.62 -36.03
CA GLY A 171 5.68 -2.23 -35.93
C GLY A 171 4.18 -2.10 -35.61
N GLU A 172 3.46 -3.21 -35.64
CA GLU A 172 2.00 -3.30 -35.44
C GLU A 172 1.66 -3.79 -34.03
N SER A 173 2.66 -4.30 -33.31
CA SER A 173 2.55 -4.84 -31.97
C SER A 173 2.65 -3.76 -30.89
N THR A 174 1.61 -3.59 -30.08
CA THR A 174 1.62 -2.75 -28.86
C THR A 174 1.01 -3.51 -27.69
N TRP A 175 1.15 -2.98 -26.47
CA TRP A 175 0.56 -3.59 -25.29
C TRP A 175 0.10 -2.56 -24.27
N GLU A 176 -0.81 -2.98 -23.40
CA GLU A 176 -1.36 -2.17 -22.30
C GLU A 176 -1.57 -3.02 -21.05
N PHE A 177 -1.32 -2.43 -19.87
CA PHE A 177 -1.83 -2.91 -18.59
C PHE A 177 -2.99 -2.02 -18.18
N VAL A 178 -4.16 -2.63 -18.02
CA VAL A 178 -5.41 -1.94 -17.72
C VAL A 178 -5.88 -2.38 -16.34
N ASP A 179 -6.17 -1.44 -15.46
CA ASP A 179 -6.74 -1.73 -14.15
C ASP A 179 -8.09 -2.46 -14.29
N GLN A 180 -8.25 -3.57 -13.58
CA GLN A 180 -9.42 -4.46 -13.74
C GLN A 180 -10.74 -3.80 -13.30
N PHE A 181 -10.69 -2.79 -12.43
CA PHE A 181 -11.88 -2.23 -11.78
C PHE A 181 -12.30 -0.89 -12.38
N THR A 182 -11.34 -0.01 -12.63
CA THR A 182 -11.55 1.32 -13.21
C THR A 182 -11.54 1.28 -14.73
N GLY A 183 -10.89 0.27 -15.33
CA GLY A 183 -10.69 0.17 -16.77
C GLY A 183 -9.71 1.20 -17.33
N LEU A 184 -8.91 1.86 -16.47
CA LEU A 184 -7.89 2.82 -16.89
C LEU A 184 -6.60 2.10 -17.30
N THR A 185 -5.96 2.60 -18.35
CA THR A 185 -4.64 2.12 -18.78
C THR A 185 -3.56 2.74 -17.89
N GLU A 186 -2.91 1.90 -17.08
CA GLU A 186 -1.87 2.30 -16.13
C GLU A 186 -0.46 2.24 -16.74
N SER A 187 -0.27 1.39 -17.75
CA SER A 187 0.97 1.31 -18.51
C SER A 187 0.74 0.85 -19.93
N SER A 188 1.59 1.27 -20.87
CA SER A 188 1.52 0.87 -22.27
C SER A 188 2.89 0.95 -22.95
N GLY A 189 3.06 0.24 -24.07
CA GLY A 189 4.30 0.23 -24.82
C GLY A 189 4.19 -0.27 -26.25
N GLY A 190 5.33 -0.27 -26.95
CA GLY A 190 5.44 -0.41 -28.40
C GLY A 190 5.28 0.95 -29.13
N PRO A 191 5.24 0.95 -30.48
CA PRO A 191 5.45 -0.18 -31.37
C PRO A 191 6.90 -0.67 -31.41
N TYR A 192 7.13 -1.86 -31.96
CA TYR A 192 8.43 -2.55 -31.91
C TYR A 192 9.08 -2.70 -33.29
N ALA A 193 10.37 -3.06 -33.32
CA ALA A 193 11.00 -3.47 -34.58
C ALA A 193 10.61 -4.91 -34.92
N SER A 194 10.53 -5.25 -36.20
CA SER A 194 10.23 -6.61 -36.66
C SER A 194 11.33 -7.63 -36.30
N ASN A 195 10.95 -8.90 -36.23
CA ASN A 195 11.83 -10.06 -36.09
C ASN A 195 12.83 -9.94 -34.93
N SER A 196 12.39 -9.36 -33.81
CA SER A 196 13.25 -9.03 -32.67
C SER A 196 12.58 -9.38 -31.35
N THR A 197 13.40 -9.63 -30.33
CA THR A 197 12.91 -9.85 -28.96
C THR A 197 13.20 -8.64 -28.09
N PHE A 198 12.18 -8.19 -27.37
CA PHE A 198 12.21 -7.09 -26.42
C PHE A 198 11.86 -7.61 -25.03
N THR A 199 12.46 -6.99 -24.02
CA THR A 199 12.14 -7.23 -22.62
C THR A 199 11.86 -5.90 -21.96
N GLU A 200 10.63 -5.73 -21.48
CA GLU A 200 10.20 -4.56 -20.74
C GLU A 200 10.03 -4.93 -19.26
N VAL A 201 10.44 -4.02 -18.38
CA VAL A 201 10.14 -4.10 -16.95
C VAL A 201 9.06 -3.07 -16.67
N ILE A 202 7.87 -3.56 -16.34
CA ILE A 202 6.70 -2.73 -16.06
C ILE A 202 6.54 -2.59 -14.56
N CYS A 203 6.38 -1.35 -14.13
CA CYS A 203 6.21 -0.94 -12.75
C CYS A 203 4.77 -0.47 -12.57
N LEU A 204 3.97 -1.27 -11.89
CA LEU A 204 2.60 -0.91 -11.55
C LEU A 204 2.46 -0.75 -10.03
N PRO A 205 1.50 0.07 -9.57
CA PRO A 205 1.02 0.02 -8.20
C PRO A 205 0.48 -1.37 -7.83
N SER A 206 0.24 -1.61 -6.55
CA SER A 206 -0.45 -2.82 -6.11
C SER A 206 -1.88 -2.78 -6.65
N GLY A 207 -2.32 -3.86 -7.29
CA GLY A 207 -3.65 -3.93 -7.90
C GLY A 207 -3.84 -5.14 -8.79
N CYS A 208 -5.08 -5.31 -9.27
CA CYS A 208 -5.43 -6.36 -10.22
C CYS A 208 -5.48 -5.77 -11.63
N TYR A 209 -4.71 -6.34 -12.55
CA TYR A 209 -4.54 -5.80 -13.91
C TYR A 209 -4.93 -6.80 -14.99
N ASN A 210 -5.46 -6.29 -16.09
CA ASN A 210 -5.58 -7.00 -17.35
C ASN A 210 -4.36 -6.65 -18.20
N PHE A 211 -3.69 -7.67 -18.73
CA PHE A 211 -2.71 -7.47 -19.79
C PHE A 211 -3.41 -7.55 -21.14
N VAL A 212 -3.17 -6.57 -22.02
CA VAL A 212 -3.70 -6.53 -23.37
C VAL A 212 -2.55 -6.48 -24.36
N MET A 213 -2.45 -7.49 -25.21
CA MET A 213 -1.59 -7.45 -26.40
C MET A 213 -2.45 -7.00 -27.59
N LEU A 214 -1.91 -6.09 -28.41
CA LEU A 214 -2.59 -5.46 -29.52
C LEU A 214 -1.78 -5.66 -30.80
N ASP A 215 -2.51 -5.84 -31.90
CA ASP A 215 -1.97 -5.88 -33.25
C ASP A 215 -2.85 -5.04 -34.19
N ALA A 216 -2.24 -4.09 -34.90
CA ALA A 216 -2.98 -3.09 -35.66
C ALA A 216 -3.64 -3.63 -36.93
N PHE A 217 -3.09 -4.70 -37.53
CA PHE A 217 -3.56 -5.23 -38.82
C PHE A 217 -4.46 -6.46 -38.68
N GLY A 218 -4.44 -7.08 -37.50
CA GLY A 218 -5.42 -8.09 -37.08
C GLY A 218 -5.06 -9.51 -37.50
N ASP A 219 -3.83 -9.74 -37.93
CA ASP A 219 -3.24 -11.06 -38.15
C ASP A 219 -2.51 -11.59 -36.92
N GLY A 220 -2.31 -10.74 -35.91
CA GLY A 220 -1.64 -11.08 -34.67
C GLY A 220 -0.15 -11.29 -34.87
N ILE A 221 0.59 -11.56 -33.79
CA ILE A 221 2.06 -11.69 -33.86
C ILE A 221 2.54 -13.10 -34.24
N CYS A 222 1.61 -14.00 -34.62
CA CYS A 222 1.88 -15.38 -35.03
C CYS A 222 0.70 -15.89 -35.89
N CYS A 223 0.87 -16.73 -36.90
CA CYS A 223 2.05 -17.55 -37.24
C CYS A 223 2.35 -17.61 -38.75
N ALA A 224 1.51 -16.96 -39.56
CA ALA A 224 1.61 -16.99 -41.02
C ALA A 224 2.73 -16.06 -41.52
N GLU A 225 2.87 -14.92 -40.87
CA GLU A 225 3.83 -13.85 -41.22
C GLU A 225 5.02 -13.81 -40.24
N GLY A 226 5.37 -14.97 -39.66
CA GLY A 226 6.46 -15.11 -38.69
C GLY A 226 6.00 -15.72 -37.37
N ALA A 227 6.97 -16.17 -36.56
CA ALA A 227 6.71 -16.91 -35.31
C ALA A 227 6.97 -16.04 -34.07
N GLY A 228 6.22 -14.95 -33.93
CA GLY A 228 6.24 -14.12 -32.74
C GLY A 228 5.44 -14.72 -31.57
N SER A 229 5.65 -14.16 -30.38
CA SER A 229 5.01 -14.56 -29.13
C SER A 229 5.26 -13.54 -28.03
N TYR A 230 4.48 -13.58 -26.96
CA TYR A 230 4.76 -12.83 -25.74
C TYR A 230 4.65 -13.70 -24.49
N SER A 231 5.33 -13.29 -23.42
CA SER A 231 5.15 -13.81 -22.07
C SER A 231 5.27 -12.70 -21.04
N VAL A 232 4.40 -12.74 -20.03
CA VAL A 232 4.41 -11.84 -18.87
C VAL A 232 4.75 -12.67 -17.64
N LEU A 233 5.80 -12.27 -16.93
CA LEU A 233 6.20 -12.81 -15.64
C LEU A 233 5.79 -11.84 -14.55
N ASP A 234 5.30 -12.35 -13.42
CA ASP A 234 5.13 -11.57 -12.20
C ASP A 234 6.46 -11.38 -11.44
N ASN A 235 6.40 -10.71 -10.29
CA ASN A 235 7.53 -10.48 -9.40
C ASN A 235 8.12 -11.76 -8.79
N THR A 236 7.40 -12.89 -8.85
CA THR A 236 7.86 -14.22 -8.41
C THR A 236 8.49 -15.03 -9.55
N SER A 237 8.61 -14.44 -10.75
CA SER A 237 9.06 -15.11 -11.98
C SER A 237 8.10 -16.22 -12.46
N THR A 238 6.82 -16.14 -12.09
CA THR A 238 5.78 -17.04 -12.59
C THR A 238 5.18 -16.46 -13.87
N VAL A 239 4.96 -17.30 -14.89
CA VAL A 239 4.28 -16.89 -16.13
C VAL A 239 2.80 -16.69 -15.82
N VAL A 240 2.34 -15.44 -15.90
CA VAL A 240 0.95 -15.03 -15.61
C VAL A 240 0.14 -14.74 -16.88
N ALA A 241 0.81 -14.48 -18.00
CA ALA A 241 0.20 -14.44 -19.34
C ALA A 241 1.21 -14.92 -20.38
N SER A 242 0.73 -15.58 -21.43
CA SER A 242 1.53 -15.86 -22.64
C SER A 242 0.62 -16.12 -23.82
N GLY A 243 1.09 -15.80 -25.02
CA GLY A 243 0.27 -15.89 -26.22
C GLY A 243 1.01 -15.44 -27.47
N GLY A 244 0.22 -15.16 -28.51
CA GLY A 244 0.73 -14.67 -29.79
C GLY A 244 -0.18 -14.95 -30.98
N SER A 245 -1.09 -15.93 -30.87
CA SER A 245 -2.06 -16.26 -31.91
C SER A 245 -3.40 -15.58 -31.61
N PHE A 246 -3.54 -14.33 -32.03
CA PHE A 246 -4.77 -13.56 -31.92
C PHE A 246 -5.03 -12.78 -33.22
N THR A 247 -6.12 -12.01 -33.28
CA THR A 247 -6.37 -11.12 -34.43
C THR A 247 -5.91 -9.71 -34.06
N PHE A 248 -6.82 -8.81 -33.71
CA PHE A 248 -6.48 -7.44 -33.34
C PHE A 248 -6.02 -7.29 -31.88
N SER A 249 -6.48 -8.18 -30.99
CA SER A 249 -6.08 -8.14 -29.59
C SER A 249 -6.26 -9.47 -28.88
N GLU A 250 -5.52 -9.62 -27.77
CA GLU A 250 -5.69 -10.67 -26.79
C GLU A 250 -5.64 -10.03 -25.39
N THR A 251 -6.62 -10.36 -24.55
CA THR A 251 -6.67 -9.88 -23.17
C THR A 251 -6.54 -11.05 -22.22
N THR A 252 -5.56 -10.98 -21.32
CA THR A 252 -5.38 -11.94 -20.23
C THR A 252 -5.61 -11.27 -18.89
N VAL A 253 -6.52 -11.83 -18.09
CA VAL A 253 -6.74 -11.41 -16.70
C VAL A 253 -5.58 -11.94 -15.86
N LEU A 254 -4.78 -11.05 -15.28
CA LEU A 254 -3.65 -11.47 -14.46
C LEU A 254 -4.15 -11.91 -13.06
N PRO A 255 -3.68 -13.05 -12.54
CA PRO A 255 -4.04 -13.51 -11.21
C PRO A 255 -3.44 -12.57 -10.16
N CYS A 256 -4.30 -11.91 -9.38
CA CYS A 256 -3.93 -11.25 -8.14
C CYS A 256 -4.31 -12.15 -6.96
N VAL A 257 -3.46 -12.22 -5.93
CA VAL A 257 -3.76 -12.91 -4.67
C VAL A 257 -4.36 -11.88 -3.71
N VAL A 258 -5.68 -11.72 -3.75
CA VAL A 258 -6.41 -11.02 -2.67
C VAL A 258 -6.68 -12.04 -1.56
N LEU A 259 -5.70 -12.21 -0.67
CA LEU A 259 -5.97 -12.92 0.57
C LEU A 259 -6.61 -11.90 1.51
N ALA A 260 -7.94 -11.98 1.62
CA ALA A 260 -8.68 -11.27 2.65
C ALA A 260 -8.11 -11.60 4.05
N ILE A 261 -8.52 -10.82 5.06
CA ILE A 261 -8.06 -10.94 6.44
C ILE A 261 -8.04 -12.40 6.95
N ASP A 262 -7.07 -12.74 7.81
CA ASP A 262 -7.15 -13.96 8.60
C ASP A 262 -7.93 -13.67 9.89
N LEU A 263 -9.23 -13.93 9.87
CA LEU A 263 -10.13 -13.64 11.00
C LEU A 263 -9.95 -14.68 12.13
N ALA A 264 -9.22 -14.30 13.18
CA ALA A 264 -8.98 -15.15 14.34
C ALA A 264 -10.23 -15.32 15.22
N SER A 265 -11.03 -14.27 15.41
CA SER A 265 -12.30 -14.36 16.16
C SER A 265 -13.28 -13.23 15.82
N PHE A 266 -14.57 -13.51 15.97
CA PHE A 266 -15.65 -12.54 15.89
C PHE A 266 -16.75 -12.92 16.88
N ASP A 267 -16.97 -12.07 17.88
CA ASP A 267 -17.89 -12.33 18.98
C ASP A 267 -18.72 -11.12 19.36
N VAL A 268 -19.91 -11.41 19.91
CA VAL A 268 -20.85 -10.39 20.37
C VAL A 268 -21.28 -10.75 21.78
N ARG A 269 -21.18 -9.78 22.67
CA ARG A 269 -21.64 -9.88 24.05
C ARG A 269 -22.45 -8.67 24.43
N THR A 270 -23.24 -8.77 25.49
CA THR A 270 -23.96 -7.60 26.02
C THR A 270 -23.52 -7.27 27.43
N GLN A 271 -23.28 -5.99 27.68
CA GLN A 271 -22.89 -5.45 28.97
C GLN A 271 -23.60 -4.11 29.20
N ASP A 272 -24.26 -3.94 30.35
CA ASP A 272 -24.84 -2.65 30.79
C ASP A 272 -25.73 -1.94 29.75
N ARG A 273 -26.58 -2.70 29.04
CA ARG A 273 -27.46 -2.22 27.93
C ARG A 273 -26.69 -1.78 26.66
N VAL A 274 -25.48 -2.27 26.47
CA VAL A 274 -24.67 -2.05 25.27
C VAL A 274 -24.29 -3.40 24.68
N ASN A 275 -24.61 -3.62 23.41
CA ASN A 275 -24.05 -4.73 22.65
C ASN A 275 -22.63 -4.36 22.26
N ILE A 276 -21.68 -5.19 22.65
CA ILE A 276 -20.26 -5.04 22.37
C ILE A 276 -19.90 -6.09 21.32
N ILE A 277 -19.41 -5.62 20.19
CA ILE A 277 -18.99 -6.42 19.05
C ILE A 277 -17.46 -6.33 19.00
N GLU A 278 -16.79 -7.46 19.14
CA GLU A 278 -15.34 -7.56 19.21
C GLU A 278 -14.85 -8.56 18.16
N TRP A 279 -13.80 -8.20 17.43
CA TRP A 279 -13.13 -9.12 16.51
C TRP A 279 -11.62 -8.96 16.57
N ASN A 280 -10.95 -10.04 16.19
CA ASN A 280 -9.50 -10.12 16.14
C ASN A 280 -9.09 -10.69 14.79
N VAL A 281 -8.10 -10.06 14.18
CA VAL A 281 -7.50 -10.47 12.91
C VAL A 281 -6.04 -10.80 13.15
N ALA A 282 -5.60 -11.98 12.70
CA ALA A 282 -4.22 -12.43 12.83
C ALA A 282 -3.31 -11.78 11.78
N SER A 283 -3.85 -11.53 10.58
CA SER A 283 -3.22 -10.76 9.53
C SER A 283 -4.27 -10.06 8.68
N GLN A 284 -3.85 -9.04 7.95
CA GLN A 284 -4.64 -8.24 7.03
C GLN A 284 -3.81 -8.00 5.78
N GLU A 285 -4.42 -8.03 4.62
CA GLU A 285 -3.81 -7.61 3.36
C GLU A 285 -4.83 -6.68 2.69
N ASP A 286 -4.37 -5.53 2.19
CA ASP A 286 -5.18 -4.57 1.44
C ASP A 286 -6.47 -4.05 2.12
N ASN A 287 -6.62 -4.27 3.44
CA ASN A 287 -7.83 -3.93 4.16
C ASN A 287 -7.97 -2.41 4.43
N ASP A 288 -8.93 -1.76 3.78
CA ASP A 288 -9.28 -0.35 3.99
C ASP A 288 -10.13 -0.16 5.25
N TYR A 289 -11.24 -0.88 5.37
CA TYR A 289 -12.11 -0.78 6.55
C TYR A 289 -13.05 -1.98 6.76
N PHE A 290 -13.56 -2.06 7.99
CA PHE A 290 -14.63 -2.95 8.38
C PHE A 290 -15.96 -2.21 8.48
N ARG A 291 -17.06 -2.87 8.11
CA ARG A 291 -18.42 -2.47 8.45
C ARG A 291 -19.03 -3.48 9.40
N ILE A 292 -19.59 -2.98 10.50
CA ILE A 292 -20.48 -3.77 11.36
C ILE A 292 -21.90 -3.48 10.93
N GLU A 293 -22.62 -4.53 10.57
CA GLU A 293 -24.02 -4.43 10.17
C GLU A 293 -24.89 -5.26 11.11
N ARG A 294 -26.08 -4.72 11.42
CA ARG A 294 -27.07 -5.34 12.29
C ARG A 294 -28.31 -5.75 11.51
N SER A 295 -28.89 -6.89 11.86
CA SER A 295 -30.18 -7.36 11.37
C SER A 295 -31.06 -7.91 12.50
N GLU A 296 -32.37 -7.88 12.31
CA GLU A 296 -33.35 -8.54 13.18
C GLU A 296 -33.91 -9.83 12.58
N ASN A 297 -33.67 -10.07 11.28
CA ASN A 297 -34.29 -11.15 10.51
C ASN A 297 -33.30 -11.89 9.57
N LEU A 298 -32.00 -11.57 9.65
CA LEU A 298 -30.93 -12.10 8.79
C LEU A 298 -31.04 -11.73 7.29
N GLN A 299 -32.00 -10.89 6.92
CA GLN A 299 -32.24 -10.47 5.53
C GLN A 299 -31.97 -8.98 5.34
N ASP A 300 -32.57 -8.16 6.19
CA ASP A 300 -32.43 -6.71 6.16
C ASP A 300 -31.29 -6.31 7.11
N TRP A 301 -30.26 -5.70 6.55
CA TRP A 301 -29.07 -5.28 7.28
C TRP A 301 -28.95 -3.76 7.30
N SER A 302 -28.73 -3.19 8.48
CA SER A 302 -28.46 -1.77 8.69
C SER A 302 -27.03 -1.58 9.19
N LEU A 303 -26.31 -0.61 8.61
CA LEU A 303 -24.98 -0.23 9.10
C LEU A 303 -25.05 0.26 10.55
N VAL A 304 -24.19 -0.29 11.40
CA VAL A 304 -23.98 0.17 12.78
C VAL A 304 -22.82 1.15 12.81
N GLU A 305 -21.66 0.73 12.29
CA GLU A 305 -20.44 1.53 12.33
C GLU A 305 -19.46 1.06 11.25
N THR A 306 -18.62 1.99 10.78
CA THR A 306 -17.46 1.73 9.93
C THR A 306 -16.20 1.96 10.74
N VAL A 307 -15.26 1.02 10.72
CA VAL A 307 -14.02 1.06 11.48
C VAL A 307 -12.86 0.90 10.51
N GLY A 308 -11.94 1.87 10.48
CA GLY A 308 -10.76 1.81 9.61
C GLY A 308 -9.91 0.56 9.89
N GLY A 309 -9.48 -0.07 8.81
CA GLY A 309 -8.43 -1.07 8.80
C GLY A 309 -7.06 -0.43 8.99
N VAL A 310 -6.03 -1.26 9.03
CA VAL A 310 -4.63 -0.81 9.10
C VAL A 310 -3.88 -1.10 7.79
N GLY A 311 -4.60 -1.51 6.74
CA GLY A 311 -4.02 -2.01 5.50
C GLY A 311 -3.32 -3.36 5.67
N THR A 312 -2.25 -3.56 4.90
CA THR A 312 -1.46 -4.80 4.95
C THR A 312 -0.62 -4.89 6.21
N THR A 313 -0.84 -5.94 7.00
CA THR A 313 -0.03 -6.29 8.15
C THR A 313 -0.12 -7.78 8.48
N ASN A 314 0.99 -8.36 8.97
CA ASN A 314 1.01 -9.70 9.56
C ASN A 314 0.93 -9.68 11.09
N GLU A 315 0.67 -8.50 11.68
CA GLU A 315 0.48 -8.34 13.12
C GLU A 315 -0.99 -8.53 13.50
N GLU A 316 -1.21 -9.05 14.70
CA GLU A 316 -2.54 -9.26 15.25
C GLU A 316 -3.17 -7.93 15.70
N PHE A 317 -4.40 -7.66 15.26
CA PHE A 317 -5.16 -6.47 15.66
C PHE A 317 -6.51 -6.84 16.26
N SER A 318 -6.90 -6.11 17.30
CA SER A 318 -8.19 -6.24 17.97
C SER A 318 -9.02 -4.98 17.79
N TYR A 319 -10.29 -5.16 17.43
CA TYR A 319 -11.23 -4.09 17.18
C TYR A 319 -12.48 -4.24 18.05
N LEU A 320 -13.17 -3.13 18.30
CA LEU A 320 -14.36 -3.10 19.16
C LEU A 320 -15.34 -2.03 18.69
N VAL A 321 -16.62 -2.41 18.58
CA VAL A 321 -17.76 -1.54 18.30
C VAL A 321 -18.81 -1.67 19.41
N ARG A 322 -19.49 -0.55 19.71
CA ARG A 322 -20.55 -0.49 20.72
C ARG A 322 -21.87 -0.10 20.08
N ASP A 323 -22.83 -1.00 20.10
CA ASP A 323 -24.19 -0.72 19.65
C ASP A 323 -25.13 -0.50 20.84
N ILE A 324 -25.71 0.69 20.91
CA ILE A 324 -26.76 1.10 21.88
C ILE A 324 -28.13 1.28 21.23
N GLY A 325 -28.21 1.24 19.89
CA GLY A 325 -29.42 1.52 19.11
C GLY A 325 -30.22 0.26 18.76
N PHE A 326 -29.97 -0.85 19.43
CA PHE A 326 -30.60 -2.14 19.15
C PHE A 326 -32.01 -2.22 19.71
N ASN A 327 -32.88 -2.99 19.05
CA ASN A 327 -34.21 -3.28 19.56
C ASN A 327 -34.17 -4.45 20.55
N GLN A 328 -35.16 -4.54 21.44
CA GLN A 328 -35.29 -5.61 22.43
C GLN A 328 -35.78 -6.93 21.81
N ARG A 329 -35.04 -7.41 20.81
CA ARG A 329 -35.24 -8.65 20.05
C ARG A 329 -33.94 -9.44 20.03
N ILE A 330 -33.93 -10.58 19.37
CA ILE A 330 -32.66 -11.18 18.96
C ILE A 330 -32.10 -10.29 17.86
N ASN A 331 -30.88 -9.79 18.05
CA ASN A 331 -30.16 -9.03 17.03
C ASN A 331 -29.04 -9.91 16.48
N TYR A 332 -28.76 -9.75 15.19
CA TYR A 332 -27.69 -10.43 14.49
C TYR A 332 -26.70 -9.37 14.02
N TYR A 333 -25.41 -9.66 14.16
CA TYR A 333 -24.33 -8.81 13.69
C TYR A 333 -23.48 -9.59 12.71
N ARG A 334 -23.08 -8.95 11.62
CA ARG A 334 -22.07 -9.49 10.70
C ARG A 334 -20.94 -8.48 10.53
N LEU A 335 -19.76 -9.03 10.32
CA LEU A 335 -18.56 -8.29 9.93
C LEU A 335 -18.49 -8.32 8.41
N VAL A 336 -18.29 -7.15 7.81
CA VAL A 336 -17.95 -7.01 6.40
C VAL A 336 -16.60 -6.34 6.33
N GLN A 337 -15.64 -6.96 5.67
CA GLN A 337 -14.34 -6.39 5.39
C GLN A 337 -14.37 -5.77 4.00
N VAL A 338 -13.69 -4.64 3.81
CA VAL A 338 -13.62 -3.91 2.54
C VAL A 338 -12.16 -3.56 2.27
N ASP A 339 -11.68 -3.95 1.10
CA ASP A 339 -10.33 -3.68 0.61
C ASP A 339 -10.23 -2.27 0.00
N PHE A 340 -9.02 -1.78 -0.25
CA PHE A 340 -8.79 -0.48 -0.90
C PHE A 340 -9.32 -0.41 -2.33
N ASP A 341 -9.43 -1.54 -3.01
CA ASP A 341 -10.07 -1.66 -4.33
C ASP A 341 -11.62 -1.65 -4.27
N GLY A 342 -12.20 -1.65 -3.06
CA GLY A 342 -13.63 -1.69 -2.81
C GLY A 342 -14.26 -3.09 -2.83
N THR A 343 -13.47 -4.14 -3.06
CA THR A 343 -13.87 -5.54 -2.87
C THR A 343 -14.28 -5.75 -1.42
N ALA A 344 -15.30 -6.57 -1.19
CA ALA A 344 -15.80 -6.79 0.16
C ALA A 344 -16.08 -8.27 0.45
N GLU A 345 -15.56 -8.76 1.57
CA GLU A 345 -15.89 -10.07 2.12
C GLU A 345 -16.89 -9.94 3.28
N THR A 346 -17.88 -10.82 3.34
CA THR A 346 -18.85 -10.88 4.45
C THR A 346 -18.68 -12.16 5.26
N PHE A 347 -18.47 -12.02 6.55
CA PHE A 347 -18.32 -13.14 7.48
C PHE A 347 -19.66 -13.62 8.05
N ALA A 348 -19.67 -14.85 8.55
CA ALA A 348 -20.86 -15.46 9.16
C ALA A 348 -21.36 -14.64 10.36
N PRO A 349 -22.69 -14.41 10.48
CA PRO A 349 -23.23 -13.56 11.52
C PRO A 349 -23.22 -14.22 12.91
N LYS A 350 -23.11 -13.39 13.94
CA LYS A 350 -23.30 -13.75 15.36
C LYS A 350 -24.61 -13.18 15.88
N SER A 351 -25.33 -13.99 16.67
CA SER A 351 -26.60 -13.57 17.29
C SER A 351 -26.41 -13.22 18.75
N ILE A 352 -27.17 -12.24 19.23
CA ILE A 352 -27.26 -11.88 20.64
C ILE A 352 -28.73 -11.67 21.03
N ASP A 353 -29.11 -12.24 22.18
CA ASP A 353 -30.49 -12.16 22.67
C ASP A 353 -30.69 -10.91 23.53
N ASN A 354 -31.28 -9.86 22.96
CA ASN A 354 -31.62 -8.64 23.68
C ASN A 354 -33.07 -8.61 24.19
N THR A 355 -33.82 -9.71 24.10
CA THR A 355 -35.22 -9.74 24.54
C THR A 355 -35.37 -9.56 26.05
N MET A 356 -34.29 -9.73 26.82
CA MET A 356 -34.29 -9.69 28.28
C MET A 356 -33.88 -8.33 28.86
N PHE A 357 -33.53 -7.34 28.04
CA PHE A 357 -33.08 -6.03 28.54
C PHE A 357 -34.19 -5.22 29.20
N GLY A 358 -33.88 -4.63 30.36
CA GLY A 358 -34.80 -3.79 31.12
C GLY A 358 -35.87 -4.56 31.90
N LYS A 359 -35.85 -5.90 31.85
CA LYS A 359 -36.78 -6.75 32.58
C LYS A 359 -36.29 -7.00 34.00
N ALA A 360 -37.03 -6.52 35.00
CA ALA A 360 -36.71 -6.80 36.39
C ALA A 360 -37.11 -8.24 36.73
N ILE A 361 -36.20 -9.00 37.35
CA ILE A 361 -36.54 -10.32 37.89
C ILE A 361 -37.47 -10.10 39.09
N ILE A 362 -38.72 -10.58 39.00
CA ILE A 362 -39.66 -10.54 40.12
C ILE A 362 -39.40 -11.72 41.07
N ARG A 363 -39.09 -12.90 40.53
CA ARG A 363 -38.95 -14.14 41.31
C ARG A 363 -38.11 -15.17 40.59
N LYS A 364 -37.34 -15.96 41.34
CA LYS A 364 -36.68 -17.18 40.86
C LYS A 364 -37.33 -18.41 41.50
N THR A 365 -37.58 -19.46 40.73
CA THR A 365 -38.07 -20.75 41.28
C THR A 365 -37.30 -21.95 40.76
N ASN A 366 -37.32 -23.06 41.50
CA ASN A 366 -36.94 -24.37 40.95
C ASN A 366 -38.07 -24.97 40.09
N TYR A 367 -37.86 -26.16 39.55
CA TYR A 367 -38.84 -26.89 38.72
C TYR A 367 -40.11 -27.33 39.49
N LEU A 368 -40.08 -27.32 40.82
CA LEU A 368 -41.23 -27.59 41.68
C LEU A 368 -42.02 -26.30 42.03
N GLY A 369 -41.59 -25.14 41.53
CA GLY A 369 -42.23 -23.86 41.80
C GLY A 369 -41.86 -23.23 43.15
N GLN A 370 -40.87 -23.75 43.85
CA GLN A 370 -40.39 -23.19 45.13
C GLN A 370 -39.47 -22.01 44.86
N ILE A 371 -39.60 -20.92 45.64
CA ILE A 371 -38.75 -19.74 45.53
C ILE A 371 -37.31 -20.11 45.91
N VAL A 372 -36.35 -19.72 45.07
CA VAL A 372 -34.92 -19.96 45.28
C VAL A 372 -34.15 -18.64 45.29
N ASP A 373 -33.03 -18.61 46.01
CA ASP A 373 -32.11 -17.48 46.03
C ASP A 373 -30.88 -17.72 45.13
N ASN A 374 -29.90 -16.83 45.20
CA ASN A 374 -28.68 -16.91 44.40
C ASN A 374 -27.71 -18.03 44.86
N SER A 375 -27.97 -18.71 45.97
CA SER A 375 -27.16 -19.83 46.47
C SER A 375 -27.65 -21.20 45.99
N TYR A 376 -28.84 -21.26 45.37
CA TYR A 376 -29.39 -22.50 44.82
C TYR A 376 -28.61 -22.98 43.61
N SER A 377 -28.18 -24.24 43.64
CA SER A 377 -27.51 -24.91 42.52
C SER A 377 -28.48 -25.85 41.80
N GLY A 378 -28.60 -25.69 40.49
CA GLY A 378 -29.50 -26.45 39.62
C GLY A 378 -30.28 -25.59 38.64
N LEU A 379 -31.35 -26.18 38.07
CA LEU A 379 -32.21 -25.50 37.11
C LEU A 379 -33.10 -24.46 37.82
N VAL A 380 -32.94 -23.20 37.44
CA VAL A 380 -33.70 -22.06 37.93
C VAL A 380 -34.57 -21.49 36.81
N ILE A 381 -35.81 -21.13 37.16
CA ILE A 381 -36.74 -20.40 36.31
C ILE A 381 -36.82 -18.98 36.85
N GLU A 382 -36.34 -18.02 36.08
CA GLU A 382 -36.42 -16.59 36.38
C GLU A 382 -37.70 -16.03 35.77
N PHE A 383 -38.54 -15.39 36.58
CA PHE A 383 -39.76 -14.70 36.16
C PHE A 383 -39.54 -13.19 36.15
N TYR A 384 -39.97 -12.54 35.08
CA TYR A 384 -39.69 -11.13 34.82
C TYR A 384 -40.93 -10.25 34.92
N SER A 385 -40.71 -8.93 35.07
CA SER A 385 -41.74 -7.90 35.29
C SER A 385 -42.83 -7.81 34.23
N ASP A 386 -42.56 -8.29 33.02
CA ASP A 386 -43.49 -8.34 31.90
C ASP A 386 -44.26 -9.67 31.79
N GLY A 387 -44.06 -10.59 32.74
CA GLY A 387 -44.66 -11.93 32.74
C GLY A 387 -43.90 -12.98 31.94
N SER A 388 -42.78 -12.62 31.28
CA SER A 388 -41.91 -13.60 30.61
C SER A 388 -41.10 -14.41 31.63
N PHE A 389 -40.54 -15.54 31.18
CA PHE A 389 -39.64 -16.36 32.02
C PHE A 389 -38.46 -16.92 31.22
N LYS A 390 -37.33 -17.15 31.90
CA LYS A 390 -36.10 -17.77 31.34
C LYS A 390 -35.68 -18.94 32.22
N ARG A 391 -35.26 -20.03 31.58
CA ARG A 391 -34.65 -21.18 32.27
C ARG A 391 -33.14 -21.03 32.22
N ASN A 392 -32.49 -21.08 33.37
CA ASN A 392 -31.04 -20.97 33.48
C ASN A 392 -30.51 -22.07 34.42
N TYR A 393 -29.29 -22.53 34.21
CA TYR A 393 -28.61 -23.42 35.14
C TYR A 393 -27.70 -22.59 36.03
N GLN A 394 -28.00 -22.54 37.32
CA GLN A 394 -27.22 -21.80 38.32
C GLN A 394 -26.25 -22.80 38.98
N GLN A 395 -24.94 -22.54 38.92
CA GLN A 395 -23.92 -23.40 39.53
C GLN A 395 -23.64 -22.99 40.96
#